data_AF-A0A3M1S7E2-F1
#
_entry.id   AF-A0A3M1S7E2-F1
#
_cell.length_a   1.000
_cell.length_b   1.000
_cell.length_c   1.000
_cell.angle_alpha   90.00
_cell.angle_beta   90.00
_cell.angle_gamma   90.00
#
_symmetry.space_group_name_H-M   'P 1'
#
loop_
_entity.id
_entity.type
_entity.pdbx_description
1 polymer ?
#
loop_
_entity_poly.entity_id
_entity_poly.type
_entity_poly.pdbx_seq_one_letter_code
_entity_poly.pdbx_strand_id
1 'polypeptide(L)'
;MREEILFYCGGHPYLLEMLGYEIVEMFRETNTVDVSGAIKRIEQSFIHHYEHMLDVLRENESLSKILQILFGPVVDARPTDAEELQRYGLIKSVEGGNYMAFSGHFHTYLNMTGRQVDLWPLWREAEVALRQLVTKRMVEQYGEEWSDKLSKAKPNLKPILERCREAQQREEKSFGSRASQNLIDFTYPRDLFDIIFTEWAIFKDVFGKDKTYWDQRAQLLSKVRNPLAHNRDQSLYDYERQIAEGYCREILAILEKDES
;
A
#
# COMPACT_ATOMS: atom_id res chain seq x y z
N MET A 1 -0.14 34.18 -13.83
CA MET A 1 0.12 34.78 -12.50
C MET A 1 -0.85 34.30 -11.43
N ARG A 2 -2.12 34.79 -11.35
CA ARG A 2 -3.03 34.38 -10.25
C ARG A 2 -3.28 32.87 -10.21
N GLU A 3 -3.59 32.26 -11.35
CA GLU A 3 -3.84 30.82 -11.45
C GLU A 3 -2.61 29.99 -11.07
N GLU A 4 -1.42 30.48 -11.40
CA GLU A 4 -0.14 29.84 -11.09
C GLU A 4 0.16 29.88 -9.59
N ILE A 5 -0.03 31.04 -8.95
CA ILE A 5 0.07 31.18 -7.49
C ILE A 5 -0.95 30.27 -6.79
N LEU A 6 -2.18 30.19 -7.29
CA LEU A 6 -3.21 29.28 -6.75
C LEU A 6 -2.87 27.81 -6.98
N PHE A 7 -2.21 27.46 -8.08
CA PHE A 7 -1.75 26.11 -8.34
C PHE A 7 -0.70 25.67 -7.31
N TYR A 8 0.30 26.50 -7.03
CA TYR A 8 1.38 26.19 -6.09
C TYR A 8 0.94 26.29 -4.63
N CYS A 9 0.35 27.41 -4.24
CA CYS A 9 0.08 27.73 -2.84
C CYS A 9 -1.36 27.41 -2.43
N GLY A 10 -2.30 27.39 -3.38
CA GLY A 10 -3.73 27.36 -3.05
C GLY A 10 -4.09 28.55 -2.15
N GLY A 11 -4.61 28.25 -0.96
CA GLY A 11 -4.86 29.22 0.10
C GLY A 11 -3.91 29.11 1.30
N HIS A 12 -2.80 28.38 1.19
CA HIS A 12 -1.92 28.06 2.32
C HIS A 12 -1.08 29.29 2.73
N PRO A 13 -1.27 29.86 3.94
CA PRO A 13 -0.68 31.16 4.29
C PRO A 13 0.85 31.18 4.21
N TYR A 14 1.51 30.14 4.73
CA TYR A 14 2.98 30.05 4.73
C TYR A 14 3.56 29.96 3.31
N LEU A 15 2.90 29.25 2.39
CA LEU A 15 3.38 29.12 1.01
C LEU A 15 3.13 30.41 0.22
N LEU A 16 2.01 31.09 0.52
CA LEU A 16 1.70 32.41 -0.06
C LEU A 16 2.71 33.46 0.39
N GLU A 17 3.10 33.47 1.66
CA GLU A 17 4.13 34.37 2.19
C GLU A 17 5.48 34.11 1.52
N MET A 18 5.92 32.85 1.49
CA MET A 18 7.21 32.46 0.91
C MET A 18 7.30 32.81 -0.58
N LEU A 19 6.28 32.44 -1.36
CA LEU A 19 6.24 32.77 -2.79
C LEU A 19 6.08 34.28 -3.01
N GLY A 20 5.25 34.94 -2.21
CA GLY A 20 5.03 36.38 -2.31
C GLY A 20 6.31 37.17 -2.07
N TYR A 21 7.09 36.79 -1.05
CA TYR A 21 8.40 37.37 -0.77
C TYR A 21 9.36 37.20 -1.96
N GLU A 22 9.49 35.98 -2.48
CA GLU A 22 10.43 35.70 -3.58
C GLU A 22 10.02 36.41 -4.89
N ILE A 23 8.73 36.53 -5.18
CA ILE A 23 8.24 37.30 -6.33
C ILE A 23 8.67 38.78 -6.21
N VAL A 24 8.57 39.37 -5.02
CA VAL A 24 8.96 40.77 -4.79
C VAL A 24 10.48 40.94 -4.91
N GLU A 25 11.28 40.06 -4.32
CA GLU A 25 12.74 40.15 -4.41
C GLU A 25 13.22 39.95 -5.85
N MET A 26 12.66 38.99 -6.58
CA MET A 26 12.96 38.78 -8.00
C MET A 26 12.58 39.99 -8.85
N PHE A 27 11.43 40.63 -8.57
CA PHE A 27 11.04 41.85 -9.25
C PHE A 27 12.03 42.99 -8.99
N ARG A 28 12.56 43.12 -7.77
CA ARG A 28 13.58 44.14 -7.45
C ARG A 28 14.88 43.94 -8.23
N GLU A 29 15.27 42.70 -8.49
CA GLU A 29 16.49 42.36 -9.23
C GLU A 29 16.33 42.49 -10.75
N THR A 30 15.18 42.07 -11.28
CA THR A 30 14.98 41.85 -12.73
C THR A 30 13.98 42.82 -13.37
N ASN A 31 13.28 43.60 -12.56
CA ASN A 31 12.19 44.50 -12.96
C ASN A 31 11.07 43.81 -13.75
N THR A 32 10.94 42.49 -13.59
CA THR A 32 9.97 41.63 -14.28
C THR A 32 9.29 40.71 -13.27
N VAL A 33 7.98 40.49 -13.42
CA VAL A 33 7.24 39.55 -12.57
C VAL A 33 7.29 38.16 -13.18
N ASP A 34 8.06 37.25 -12.57
CA ASP A 34 8.22 35.85 -13.00
C ASP A 34 7.94 34.88 -11.83
N VAL A 35 6.72 34.35 -11.80
CA VAL A 35 6.28 33.39 -10.76
C VAL A 35 7.00 32.05 -10.90
N SER A 36 7.16 31.58 -12.14
CA SER A 36 7.86 30.32 -12.44
C SER A 36 9.32 30.39 -12.01
N GLY A 37 9.99 31.52 -12.27
CA GLY A 37 11.34 31.81 -11.80
C GLY A 37 11.42 31.82 -10.28
N ALA A 38 10.50 32.52 -9.61
CA ALA A 38 10.45 32.61 -8.15
C ALA A 38 10.30 31.22 -7.51
N ILE A 39 9.36 30.40 -8.00
CA ILE A 39 9.16 29.02 -7.53
C ILE A 39 10.45 28.20 -7.63
N LYS A 40 11.18 28.28 -8.74
CA LYS A 40 12.44 27.53 -8.92
C LYS A 40 13.49 27.89 -7.86
N ARG A 41 13.54 29.13 -7.39
CA ARG A 41 14.48 29.55 -6.35
C ARG A 41 14.15 28.98 -4.97
N ILE A 42 12.86 28.75 -4.70
CA ILE A 42 12.35 28.29 -3.39
C ILE A 42 11.79 26.86 -3.42
N GLU A 43 12.00 26.12 -4.52
CA GLU A 43 11.44 24.78 -4.72
C GLU A 43 11.79 23.84 -3.56
N GLN A 44 13.05 23.82 -3.15
CA GLN A 44 13.50 22.99 -2.02
C GLN A 44 12.78 23.34 -0.71
N SER A 45 12.50 24.61 -0.47
CA SER A 45 11.73 25.05 0.71
C SER A 45 10.28 24.57 0.66
N PHE A 46 9.67 24.52 -0.52
CA PHE A 46 8.34 23.93 -0.73
C PHE A 46 8.36 22.42 -0.44
N ILE A 47 9.33 21.69 -1.00
CA ILE A 47 9.46 20.25 -0.80
C ILE A 47 9.71 19.92 0.68
N HIS A 48 10.62 20.63 1.34
CA HIS A 48 10.90 20.42 2.76
C HIS A 48 9.67 20.69 3.63
N HIS A 49 8.88 21.71 3.31
CA HIS A 49 7.62 21.97 4.00
C HIS A 49 6.61 20.84 3.81
N TYR A 50 6.52 20.28 2.60
CA TYR A 50 5.66 19.12 2.34
C TYR A 50 6.11 17.89 3.11
N GLU A 51 7.40 17.58 3.12
CA GLU A 51 7.97 16.46 3.89
C GLU A 51 7.62 16.58 5.37
N HIS A 52 7.81 17.76 5.95
CA HIS A 52 7.44 18.01 7.34
C HIS A 52 5.94 17.78 7.59
N MET A 53 5.05 18.23 6.70
CA MET A 53 3.62 17.93 6.82
C MET A 53 3.33 16.43 6.72
N LEU A 54 4.01 15.70 5.84
CA LEU A 54 3.83 14.25 5.73
C LEU A 54 4.29 13.53 7.00
N ASP A 55 5.37 13.97 7.63
CA ASP A 55 5.86 13.37 8.88
C ASP A 55 4.85 13.56 10.01
N VAL A 56 4.30 14.77 10.18
CA VAL A 56 3.23 15.03 11.14
C VAL A 56 1.98 14.19 10.85
N LEU A 57 1.64 13.98 9.58
CA LEU A 57 0.52 13.12 9.19
C LEU A 57 0.79 11.63 9.42
N ARG A 58 2.04 11.18 9.33
CA ARG A 58 2.45 9.79 9.65
C ARG A 58 2.34 9.53 11.15
N GLU A 59 2.84 10.46 11.97
CA GLU A 59 2.79 10.35 13.43
C GLU A 59 1.37 10.20 13.97
N ASN A 60 0.39 10.83 13.29
CA ASN A 60 -1.02 10.78 13.67
C ASN A 60 -1.85 9.78 12.83
N GLU A 61 -1.21 8.83 12.14
CA GLU A 61 -1.85 7.81 11.27
C GLU A 61 -2.81 8.40 10.19
N SER A 62 -2.71 9.70 9.93
CA SER A 62 -3.64 10.46 9.07
C SER A 62 -3.19 10.51 7.62
N LEU A 63 -1.93 10.17 7.34
CA LEU A 63 -1.39 10.10 5.97
C LEU A 63 -2.15 9.08 5.11
N SER A 64 -2.47 7.91 5.66
CA SER A 64 -3.23 6.90 4.92
C SER A 64 -4.65 7.38 4.61
N LYS A 65 -5.28 8.12 5.53
CA LYS A 65 -6.63 8.67 5.40
C LYS A 65 -6.72 9.72 4.30
N ILE A 66 -5.82 10.70 4.30
CA ILE A 66 -5.82 11.77 3.30
C ILE A 66 -5.62 11.21 1.89
N LEU A 67 -4.76 10.19 1.74
CA LEU A 67 -4.53 9.56 0.44
C LEU A 67 -5.75 8.78 -0.06
N GLN A 68 -6.44 8.04 0.83
CA GLN A 68 -7.70 7.37 0.49
C GLN A 68 -8.80 8.36 0.08
N ILE A 69 -8.88 9.52 0.74
CA ILE A 69 -9.88 10.56 0.46
C ILE A 69 -9.61 11.24 -0.88
N LEU A 70 -8.33 11.49 -1.23
CA LEU A 70 -7.94 12.19 -2.44
C LEU A 70 -7.89 11.28 -3.69
N PHE A 71 -7.49 10.02 -3.51
CA PHE A 71 -7.16 9.12 -4.63
C PHE A 71 -7.96 7.81 -4.65
N GLY A 72 -8.66 7.48 -3.56
CA GLY A 72 -9.47 6.26 -3.44
C GLY A 72 -8.67 4.98 -3.17
N PRO A 73 -9.35 3.80 -3.15
CA PRO A 73 -10.69 3.66 -2.64
C PRO A 73 -10.63 3.93 -1.13
N VAL A 74 -11.79 4.28 -0.61
CA VAL A 74 -12.01 4.47 0.82
C VAL A 74 -12.10 3.08 1.47
N VAL A 75 -11.06 2.67 2.19
CA VAL A 75 -10.96 1.39 2.90
C VAL A 75 -11.46 1.56 4.33
N ASP A 76 -10.88 2.53 5.04
CA ASP A 76 -11.19 2.80 6.44
C ASP A 76 -11.25 4.30 6.76
N ALA A 77 -11.11 5.17 5.75
CA ALA A 77 -11.39 6.58 5.88
C ALA A 77 -12.90 6.81 6.03
N ARG A 78 -13.27 7.64 6.99
CA ARG A 78 -14.67 7.99 7.31
C ARG A 78 -14.95 9.42 6.84
N PRO A 79 -16.23 9.78 6.62
CA PRO A 79 -16.60 11.17 6.34
C PRO A 79 -16.04 12.17 7.37
N THR A 80 -15.99 11.78 8.65
CA THR A 80 -15.41 12.58 9.74
C THR A 80 -13.92 12.87 9.54
N ASP A 81 -13.18 11.93 8.94
CA ASP A 81 -11.75 12.11 8.67
C ASP A 81 -11.55 13.14 7.54
N ALA A 82 -12.45 13.16 6.54
CA ALA A 82 -12.45 14.19 5.49
C ALA A 82 -12.84 15.57 6.03
N GLU A 83 -13.84 15.64 6.91
CA GLU A 83 -14.23 16.88 7.60
C GLU A 83 -13.08 17.44 8.44
N GLU A 84 -12.36 16.57 9.15
CA GLU A 84 -11.21 16.95 9.96
C GLU A 84 -10.03 17.45 9.12
N LEU A 85 -9.68 16.74 8.04
CA LEU A 85 -8.64 17.16 7.10
C LEU A 85 -8.99 18.48 6.40
N GLN A 86 -10.29 18.71 6.11
CA GLN A 86 -10.76 19.98 5.58
C GLN A 86 -10.68 21.10 6.63
N ARG A 87 -11.02 20.81 7.89
CA ARG A 87 -10.87 21.76 9.02
C ARG A 87 -9.41 22.15 9.24
N TYR A 88 -8.48 21.22 9.07
CA TYR A 88 -7.04 21.52 9.09
C TYR A 88 -6.54 22.25 7.84
N GLY A 89 -7.39 22.42 6.83
CA GLY A 89 -7.02 23.10 5.59
C GLY A 89 -6.09 22.28 4.70
N LEU A 90 -6.03 20.95 4.87
CA LEU A 90 -5.20 20.05 4.07
C LEU A 90 -5.88 19.67 2.74
N ILE A 91 -7.21 19.59 2.76
CA ILE A 91 -8.04 19.28 1.59
C ILE A 91 -9.20 20.28 1.45
N LYS A 92 -9.81 20.30 0.27
CA LYS A 92 -11.00 21.08 -0.06
C LYS A 92 -11.96 20.25 -0.91
N SER A 93 -13.25 20.43 -0.72
CA SER A 93 -14.26 19.85 -1.61
C SER A 93 -14.18 20.50 -2.99
N VAL A 94 -14.38 19.69 -4.03
CA VAL A 94 -14.56 20.13 -5.41
C VAL A 94 -15.94 19.68 -5.92
N GLU A 95 -16.38 20.23 -7.06
CA GLU A 95 -17.67 19.87 -7.66
C GLU A 95 -17.78 18.36 -7.88
N GLY A 96 -18.97 17.80 -7.59
CA GLY A 96 -19.22 16.36 -7.70
C GLY A 96 -18.91 15.53 -6.45
N GLY A 97 -18.60 16.17 -5.32
CA GLY A 97 -18.38 15.47 -4.04
C GLY A 97 -16.98 14.86 -3.88
N ASN A 98 -16.06 15.18 -4.79
CA ASN A 98 -14.66 14.79 -4.71
C ASN A 98 -13.85 15.78 -3.85
N TYR A 99 -12.63 15.39 -3.49
CA TYR A 99 -11.70 16.24 -2.74
C TYR A 99 -10.42 16.50 -3.54
N MET A 100 -9.81 17.65 -3.28
CA MET A 100 -8.48 18.00 -3.74
C MET A 100 -7.64 18.44 -2.53
N ALA A 101 -6.32 18.30 -2.60
CA ALA A 101 -5.45 18.92 -1.60
C ALA A 101 -5.57 20.46 -1.65
N PHE A 102 -5.05 21.16 -0.65
CA PHE A 102 -5.18 22.62 -0.57
C PHE A 102 -4.67 23.34 -1.83
N SER A 103 -3.62 22.80 -2.49
CA SER A 103 -3.10 23.26 -3.77
C SER A 103 -2.97 22.12 -4.79
N GLY A 104 -2.96 22.48 -6.07
CA GLY A 104 -2.77 21.51 -7.15
C GLY A 104 -1.36 20.89 -7.12
N HIS A 105 -0.36 21.71 -6.81
CA HIS A 105 1.02 21.26 -6.68
C HIS A 105 1.22 20.25 -5.54
N PHE A 106 0.63 20.52 -4.36
CA PHE A 106 0.70 19.57 -3.25
C PHE A 106 -0.08 18.28 -3.55
N HIS A 107 -1.21 18.36 -4.24
CA HIS A 107 -1.96 17.19 -4.70
C HIS A 107 -1.10 16.32 -5.66
N THR A 108 -0.39 16.94 -6.60
CA THR A 108 0.57 16.24 -7.47
C THR A 108 1.72 15.64 -6.68
N TYR A 109 2.29 16.37 -5.71
CA TYR A 109 3.35 15.89 -4.84
C TYR A 109 2.92 14.65 -4.04
N LEU A 110 1.74 14.68 -3.41
CA LEU A 110 1.17 13.52 -2.69
C LEU A 110 1.03 12.30 -3.61
N ASN A 111 0.55 12.52 -4.84
CA ASN A 111 0.43 11.45 -5.84
C ASN A 111 1.80 10.88 -6.25
N MET A 112 2.86 11.71 -6.28
CA MET A 112 4.23 11.27 -6.59
C MET A 112 4.89 10.53 -5.42
N THR A 113 4.73 11.00 -4.19
CA THR A 113 5.34 10.38 -3.00
C THR A 113 4.72 9.01 -2.72
N GLY A 114 3.47 8.77 -3.12
CA GLY A 114 2.86 7.43 -3.13
C GLY A 114 3.53 6.41 -4.06
N ARG A 115 4.48 6.82 -4.93
CA ARG A 115 5.14 5.97 -5.94
C ARG A 115 6.48 5.38 -5.52
N GLN A 116 7.01 5.71 -4.34
CA GLN A 116 8.46 5.57 -4.06
C GLN A 116 8.96 4.23 -3.48
N VAL A 117 8.16 3.16 -3.45
CA VAL A 117 8.63 1.81 -3.09
C VAL A 117 8.35 0.83 -4.22
N ASP A 118 9.38 0.10 -4.66
CA ASP A 118 9.17 -1.07 -5.52
C ASP A 118 8.44 -2.13 -4.69
N LEU A 119 7.13 -2.19 -4.90
CA LEU A 119 6.23 -3.08 -4.18
C LEU A 119 6.53 -4.54 -4.46
N TRP A 120 7.13 -4.87 -5.61
CA TRP A 120 7.28 -6.25 -6.02
C TRP A 120 8.26 -7.05 -5.14
N PRO A 121 9.49 -6.56 -4.85
CA PRO A 121 10.37 -7.18 -3.86
C PRO A 121 9.71 -7.36 -2.49
N LEU A 122 9.07 -6.32 -1.96
CA LEU A 122 8.44 -6.34 -0.64
C LEU A 122 7.28 -7.34 -0.59
N TRP A 123 6.47 -7.39 -1.65
CA TRP A 123 5.36 -8.32 -1.75
C TRP A 123 5.85 -9.78 -1.81
N ARG A 124 6.92 -10.05 -2.56
CA ARG A 124 7.55 -11.37 -2.61
C ARG A 124 8.07 -11.81 -1.25
N GLU A 125 8.70 -10.91 -0.52
CA GLU A 125 9.20 -11.16 0.82
C GLU A 125 8.06 -11.55 1.78
N ALA A 126 6.97 -10.77 1.79
CA ALA A 126 5.79 -11.08 2.58
C ALA A 126 5.13 -12.41 2.17
N GLU A 127 5.08 -12.72 0.86
CA GLU A 127 4.52 -13.98 0.37
C GLU A 127 5.36 -15.18 0.82
N VAL A 128 6.69 -15.11 0.73
CA VAL A 128 7.60 -16.16 1.19
C VAL A 128 7.45 -16.39 2.69
N ALA A 129 7.41 -15.33 3.49
CA ALA A 129 7.23 -15.42 4.94
C ALA A 129 5.88 -16.07 5.30
N LEU A 130 4.80 -15.71 4.61
CA LEU A 130 3.49 -16.35 4.79
C LEU A 130 3.52 -17.84 4.44
N ARG A 131 4.18 -18.22 3.33
CA ARG A 131 4.32 -19.64 2.95
C ARG A 131 5.04 -20.43 4.03
N GLN A 132 6.15 -19.90 4.55
CA GLN A 132 6.93 -20.54 5.61
C GLN A 132 6.10 -20.71 6.88
N LEU A 133 5.35 -19.68 7.30
CA LEU A 133 4.45 -19.78 8.45
C LEU A 133 3.40 -20.87 8.24
N VAL A 134 2.72 -20.87 7.09
CA VAL A 134 1.67 -21.86 6.80
C VAL A 134 2.25 -23.26 6.81
N THR A 135 3.37 -23.50 6.14
CA THR A 135 4.04 -24.81 6.15
C THR A 135 4.40 -25.23 7.56
N LYS A 136 5.05 -24.36 8.35
CA LYS A 136 5.44 -24.65 9.74
C LYS A 136 4.23 -25.04 10.59
N ARG A 137 3.20 -24.21 10.64
CA ARG A 137 2.01 -24.42 11.47
C ARG A 137 1.20 -25.65 11.04
N MET A 138 1.14 -25.94 9.74
CA MET A 138 0.45 -27.14 9.24
C MET A 138 1.22 -28.41 9.56
N VAL A 139 2.55 -28.41 9.45
CA VAL A 139 3.38 -29.55 9.85
C VAL A 139 3.32 -29.78 11.36
N GLU A 140 3.32 -28.73 12.18
CA GLU A 140 3.16 -28.85 13.64
C GLU A 140 1.81 -29.48 14.01
N GLN A 141 0.72 -29.07 13.35
CA GLN A 141 -0.62 -29.56 13.67
C GLN A 141 -0.93 -30.95 13.09
N TYR A 142 -0.53 -31.20 11.85
CA TYR A 142 -0.95 -32.37 11.08
C TYR A 142 0.22 -33.31 10.70
N GLY A 143 1.47 -32.94 10.94
CA GLY A 143 2.67 -33.69 10.57
C GLY A 143 3.08 -33.53 9.10
N GLU A 144 4.07 -34.29 8.65
CA GLU A 144 4.62 -34.21 7.28
C GLU A 144 3.56 -34.38 6.18
N GLU A 145 2.58 -35.26 6.40
CA GLU A 145 1.45 -35.50 5.48
C GLU A 145 0.29 -34.50 5.69
N TRP A 146 0.58 -33.28 6.13
CA TRP A 146 -0.46 -32.30 6.50
C TRP A 146 -1.45 -32.04 5.36
N SER A 147 -1.00 -32.01 4.12
CA SER A 147 -1.87 -31.70 2.98
C SER A 147 -2.96 -32.76 2.78
N ASP A 148 -2.65 -34.05 2.95
CA ASP A 148 -3.63 -35.13 2.84
C ASP A 148 -4.61 -35.12 4.01
N LYS A 149 -4.11 -34.91 5.22
CA LYS A 149 -4.96 -34.82 6.41
C LYS A 149 -5.88 -33.60 6.36
N LEU A 150 -5.36 -32.45 5.92
CA LEU A 150 -6.13 -31.22 5.74
C LEU A 150 -7.21 -31.40 4.67
N SER A 151 -6.90 -32.04 3.53
CA SER A 151 -7.89 -32.30 2.47
C SER A 151 -9.05 -33.18 2.95
N LYS A 152 -8.79 -34.13 3.86
CA LYS A 152 -9.81 -35.00 4.48
C LYS A 152 -10.62 -34.26 5.54
N ALA A 153 -9.96 -33.46 6.37
CA ALA A 153 -10.60 -32.71 7.44
C ALA A 153 -11.42 -31.51 6.94
N LYS A 154 -10.96 -30.87 5.85
CA LYS A 154 -11.50 -29.63 5.26
C LYS A 154 -11.71 -29.81 3.75
N PRO A 155 -12.83 -30.44 3.33
CA PRO A 155 -13.09 -30.74 1.92
C PRO A 155 -13.13 -29.50 1.00
N ASN A 156 -13.40 -28.32 1.55
CA ASN A 156 -13.39 -27.05 0.82
C ASN A 156 -11.99 -26.64 0.31
N LEU A 157 -10.91 -27.09 0.96
CA LEU A 157 -9.53 -26.83 0.52
C LEU A 157 -9.01 -27.85 -0.49
N LYS A 158 -9.73 -28.97 -0.66
CA LYS A 158 -9.32 -30.05 -1.56
C LYS A 158 -9.04 -29.57 -3.01
N PRO A 159 -9.87 -28.72 -3.64
CA PRO A 159 -9.59 -28.24 -4.99
C PRO A 159 -8.30 -27.42 -5.10
N ILE A 160 -7.98 -26.63 -4.06
CA ILE A 160 -6.74 -25.84 -4.00
C ILE A 160 -5.54 -26.77 -3.92
N LEU A 161 -5.58 -27.75 -3.01
CA LEU A 161 -4.49 -28.70 -2.78
C LEU A 161 -4.26 -29.62 -3.99
N GLU A 162 -5.33 -30.10 -4.63
CA GLU A 162 -5.23 -30.92 -5.84
C GLU A 162 -4.59 -30.14 -7.00
N ARG A 163 -5.01 -28.89 -7.21
CA ARG A 163 -4.38 -28.01 -8.21
C ARG A 163 -2.89 -27.80 -7.95
N CYS A 164 -2.50 -27.61 -6.69
CA CYS A 164 -1.09 -27.48 -6.31
C CYS A 164 -0.31 -28.76 -6.60
N ARG A 165 -0.90 -29.94 -6.34
CA ARG A 165 -0.26 -31.24 -6.67
C ARG A 165 -0.08 -31.43 -8.16
N GLU A 166 -1.08 -31.06 -8.95
CA GLU A 166 -0.99 -31.11 -10.41
C GLU A 166 0.08 -30.15 -10.96
N ALA A 167 0.25 -28.98 -10.35
CA ALA A 167 1.32 -28.04 -10.70
C ALA A 167 2.69 -28.61 -10.34
N GLN A 168 2.84 -29.15 -9.14
CA GLN A 168 4.06 -29.82 -8.66
C GLN A 168 4.46 -30.98 -9.56
N GLN A 169 3.54 -31.90 -9.88
CA GLN A 169 3.82 -33.04 -10.77
C GLN A 169 4.21 -32.60 -12.18
N ARG A 170 3.66 -31.48 -12.68
CA ARG A 170 4.09 -30.91 -13.97
C ARG A 170 5.51 -30.36 -13.89
N GLU A 171 5.84 -29.65 -12.81
CA GLU A 171 7.19 -29.13 -12.59
C GLU A 171 8.21 -30.25 -12.42
N GLU A 172 7.90 -31.30 -11.66
CA GLU A 172 8.74 -32.50 -11.49
C GLU A 172 9.00 -33.20 -12.83
N LYS A 173 7.99 -33.31 -13.70
CA LYS A 173 8.17 -33.88 -15.04
C LYS A 173 9.09 -33.03 -15.92
N SER A 174 9.09 -31.71 -15.73
CA SER A 174 9.90 -30.79 -16.53
C SER A 174 11.32 -30.56 -15.98
N PHE A 175 11.50 -30.60 -14.67
CA PHE A 175 12.73 -30.17 -13.99
C PHE A 175 13.33 -31.23 -13.04
N GLY A 176 12.68 -32.38 -12.89
CA GLY A 176 13.16 -33.51 -12.09
C GLY A 176 13.41 -33.14 -10.64
N SER A 177 14.59 -33.47 -10.12
CA SER A 177 14.99 -33.22 -8.73
C SER A 177 15.14 -31.73 -8.35
N ARG A 178 15.00 -30.81 -9.31
CA ARG A 178 15.01 -29.35 -9.05
C ARG A 178 13.63 -28.76 -8.78
N ALA A 179 12.55 -29.54 -8.95
CA ALA A 179 11.20 -29.07 -8.66
C ALA A 179 10.98 -28.86 -7.16
N SER A 180 10.11 -27.91 -6.80
CA SER A 180 9.80 -27.67 -5.38
C SER A 180 9.09 -28.88 -4.77
N GLN A 181 9.54 -29.26 -3.58
CA GLN A 181 8.92 -30.31 -2.76
C GLN A 181 7.80 -29.76 -1.87
N ASN A 182 7.73 -28.44 -1.67
CA ASN A 182 6.71 -27.84 -0.82
C ASN A 182 5.46 -27.50 -1.64
N LEU A 183 4.34 -28.14 -1.31
CA LEU A 183 3.07 -27.95 -2.02
C LEU A 183 2.59 -26.49 -1.99
N ILE A 184 2.93 -25.76 -0.92
CA ILE A 184 2.56 -24.36 -0.72
C ILE A 184 3.28 -23.42 -1.71
N ASP A 185 4.36 -23.84 -2.34
CA ASP A 185 5.05 -22.98 -3.33
C ASP A 185 4.20 -22.77 -4.60
N PHE A 186 3.24 -23.67 -4.84
CA PHE A 186 2.33 -23.63 -5.99
C PHE A 186 1.01 -22.90 -5.73
N THR A 187 0.82 -22.35 -4.52
CA THR A 187 -0.38 -21.61 -4.16
C THR A 187 -0.36 -20.19 -4.75
N TYR A 188 -1.54 -19.72 -5.19
CA TYR A 188 -1.77 -18.30 -5.40
C TYR A 188 -1.95 -17.56 -4.06
N PRO A 189 -1.84 -16.22 -4.03
CA PRO A 189 -1.97 -15.46 -2.79
C PRO A 189 -3.30 -15.70 -2.08
N ARG A 190 -4.40 -15.78 -2.84
CA ARG A 190 -5.73 -16.03 -2.28
C ARG A 190 -5.81 -17.42 -1.64
N ASP A 191 -5.17 -18.42 -2.23
CA ASP A 191 -5.15 -19.77 -1.70
C ASP A 191 -4.47 -19.83 -0.32
N LEU A 192 -3.37 -19.08 -0.13
CA LEU A 192 -2.68 -18.97 1.16
C LEU A 192 -3.61 -18.45 2.25
N PHE A 193 -4.31 -17.35 1.96
CA PHE A 193 -5.27 -16.78 2.88
C PHE A 193 -6.46 -17.71 3.12
N ASP A 194 -6.95 -18.43 2.12
CA ASP A 194 -8.04 -19.39 2.29
C ASP A 194 -7.65 -20.56 3.20
N ILE A 195 -6.39 -21.03 3.15
CA ILE A 195 -5.85 -22.02 4.09
C ILE A 195 -5.81 -21.43 5.50
N ILE A 196 -5.20 -20.24 5.68
CA ILE A 196 -5.10 -19.54 6.98
C ILE A 196 -6.49 -19.34 7.59
N PHE A 197 -7.46 -18.90 6.80
CA PHE A 197 -8.82 -18.61 7.24
C PHE A 197 -9.66 -19.85 7.55
N THR A 198 -9.38 -20.97 6.88
CA THR A 198 -10.03 -22.25 7.19
C THR A 198 -9.52 -22.81 8.51
N GLU A 199 -8.23 -22.64 8.78
CA GLU A 199 -7.56 -23.06 10.02
C GLU A 199 -7.29 -21.90 10.98
N TRP A 200 -8.22 -20.92 11.02
CA TRP A 200 -8.01 -19.66 11.74
C TRP A 200 -7.65 -19.85 13.23
N ALA A 201 -8.14 -20.93 13.85
CA ALA A 201 -7.81 -21.25 15.24
C ALA A 201 -6.30 -21.42 15.50
N ILE A 202 -5.54 -21.84 14.49
CA ILE A 202 -4.08 -22.07 14.57
C ILE A 202 -3.31 -20.76 14.35
N PHE A 203 -3.86 -19.85 13.54
CA PHE A 203 -3.18 -18.64 13.10
C PHE A 203 -3.58 -17.39 13.89
N LYS A 204 -4.74 -17.38 14.55
CA LYS A 204 -5.29 -16.19 15.22
C LYS A 204 -4.32 -15.54 16.22
N ASP A 205 -3.51 -16.33 16.91
CA ASP A 205 -2.62 -15.84 17.97
C ASP A 205 -1.40 -15.12 17.36
N VAL A 206 -0.97 -15.52 16.16
CA VAL A 206 0.07 -14.85 15.39
C VAL A 206 -0.46 -13.53 14.84
N PHE A 207 -1.60 -13.60 14.16
CA PHE A 207 -2.12 -12.48 13.38
C PHE A 207 -2.75 -11.35 14.21
N GLY A 208 -3.12 -11.61 15.49
CA GLY A 208 -3.49 -10.62 16.51
C GLY A 208 -4.77 -9.78 16.27
N LYS A 209 -5.22 -9.65 15.02
CA LYS A 209 -6.46 -9.01 14.58
C LYS A 209 -7.44 -10.07 14.09
N ASP A 210 -8.72 -9.70 13.95
CA ASP A 210 -9.75 -10.65 13.55
C ASP A 210 -9.65 -11.08 12.07
N LYS A 211 -10.39 -12.13 11.73
CA LYS A 211 -10.43 -12.69 10.38
C LYS A 211 -10.97 -11.71 9.33
N THR A 212 -11.87 -10.80 9.70
CA THR A 212 -12.46 -9.84 8.75
C THR A 212 -11.43 -8.79 8.34
N TYR A 213 -10.64 -8.30 9.29
CA TYR A 213 -9.51 -7.41 9.05
C TYR A 213 -8.49 -7.99 8.07
N TRP A 214 -8.19 -9.29 8.22
CA TRP A 214 -7.25 -9.99 7.35
C TRP A 214 -7.86 -10.36 5.99
N ASP A 215 -9.16 -10.64 5.90
CA ASP A 215 -9.79 -10.93 4.61
C ASP A 215 -9.79 -9.71 3.69
N GLN A 216 -9.99 -8.50 4.23
CA GLN A 216 -9.87 -7.25 3.46
C GLN A 216 -8.45 -7.08 2.89
N ARG A 217 -7.42 -7.40 3.68
CA ARG A 217 -6.00 -7.36 3.25
C ARG A 217 -5.71 -8.41 2.19
N ALA A 218 -6.20 -9.63 2.41
CA ALA A 218 -6.07 -10.73 1.47
C ALA A 218 -6.66 -10.40 0.09
N GLN A 219 -7.83 -9.75 0.05
CA GLN A 219 -8.47 -9.33 -1.19
C GLN A 219 -7.61 -8.31 -1.96
N LEU A 220 -7.08 -7.28 -1.28
CA LEU A 220 -6.23 -6.28 -1.92
C LEU A 220 -4.91 -6.89 -2.40
N LEU A 221 -4.20 -7.63 -1.55
CA LEU A 221 -2.91 -8.24 -1.91
C LEU A 221 -3.06 -9.24 -3.07
N SER A 222 -4.17 -9.99 -3.12
CA SER A 222 -4.47 -10.88 -4.26
C SER A 222 -4.73 -10.11 -5.55
N LYS A 223 -5.43 -8.97 -5.47
CA LYS A 223 -5.70 -8.09 -6.63
C LYS A 223 -4.40 -7.50 -7.18
N VAL A 224 -3.55 -7.01 -6.28
CA VAL A 224 -2.32 -6.29 -6.63
C VAL A 224 -1.23 -7.22 -7.18
N ARG A 225 -1.20 -8.49 -6.76
CA ARG A 225 -0.22 -9.48 -7.25
C ARG A 225 -0.21 -9.65 -8.76
N ASN A 226 -1.38 -9.72 -9.41
CA ASN A 226 -1.47 -10.07 -10.83
C ASN A 226 -0.78 -9.03 -11.73
N PRO A 227 -1.06 -7.72 -11.58
CA PRO A 227 -0.32 -6.69 -12.30
C PRO A 227 1.19 -6.70 -12.03
N LEU A 228 1.61 -6.86 -10.77
CA LEU A 228 3.04 -6.87 -10.40
C LEU A 228 3.78 -8.05 -11.06
N ALA A 229 3.23 -9.26 -11.01
CA ALA A 229 3.85 -10.46 -11.57
C ALA A 229 4.03 -10.41 -13.10
N HIS A 230 3.30 -9.53 -13.79
CA HIS A 230 3.38 -9.34 -15.23
C HIS A 230 4.12 -8.06 -15.64
N ASN A 231 4.79 -7.38 -14.70
CA ASN A 231 5.42 -6.06 -14.90
C ASN A 231 4.43 -5.04 -15.51
N ARG A 232 3.14 -5.16 -15.19
CA ARG A 232 2.06 -4.25 -15.63
C ARG A 232 1.73 -3.26 -14.54
N ASP A 233 2.78 -2.75 -13.93
CA ASP A 233 2.76 -1.88 -12.77
C ASP A 233 1.93 -0.61 -12.98
N GLN A 234 1.89 -0.12 -14.21
CA GLN A 234 1.11 1.03 -14.65
C GLN A 234 -0.42 0.80 -14.63
N SER A 235 -0.87 -0.45 -14.48
CA SER A 235 -2.31 -0.79 -14.37
C SER A 235 -2.82 -0.76 -12.93
N LEU A 236 -1.94 -0.59 -11.95
CA LEU A 236 -2.28 -0.38 -10.55
C LEU A 236 -2.30 1.11 -10.26
N TYR A 237 -3.29 1.56 -9.50
CA TYR A 237 -3.29 2.93 -9.00
C TYR A 237 -2.23 3.10 -7.90
N ASP A 238 -1.64 4.29 -7.82
CA ASP A 238 -0.53 4.58 -6.89
C ASP A 238 -0.90 4.34 -5.42
N TYR A 239 -2.15 4.59 -5.02
CA TYR A 239 -2.63 4.30 -3.67
C TYR A 239 -2.74 2.78 -3.38
N GLU A 240 -3.07 1.94 -4.39
CA GLU A 240 -3.20 0.49 -4.19
C GLU A 240 -1.85 -0.07 -3.81
N ARG A 241 -0.81 0.51 -4.40
CA ARG A 241 0.57 0.16 -4.10
C ARG A 241 0.91 0.50 -2.66
N GLN A 242 0.58 1.70 -2.22
CA GLN A 242 0.91 2.14 -0.86
C GLN A 242 0.16 1.36 0.22
N ILE A 243 -1.11 1.05 0.01
CA ILE A 243 -1.88 0.24 0.96
C ILE A 243 -1.32 -1.20 0.98
N ALA A 244 -1.03 -1.77 -0.19
CA ALA A 244 -0.41 -3.09 -0.28
C ALA A 244 0.98 -3.11 0.37
N GLU A 245 1.77 -2.05 0.22
CA GLU A 245 3.07 -1.89 0.89
C GLU A 245 2.91 -1.93 2.41
N GLY A 246 1.98 -1.13 2.95
CA GLY A 246 1.65 -1.13 4.38
C GLY A 246 1.24 -2.50 4.89
N TYR A 247 0.41 -3.23 4.15
CA TYR A 247 0.00 -4.58 4.50
C TYR A 247 1.15 -5.60 4.44
N CYS A 248 2.04 -5.50 3.45
CA CYS A 248 3.21 -6.38 3.39
C CYS A 248 4.14 -6.14 4.58
N ARG A 249 4.40 -4.87 4.95
CA ARG A 249 5.19 -4.52 6.14
C ARG A 249 4.53 -4.98 7.43
N GLU A 250 3.21 -4.84 7.54
CA GLU A 250 2.45 -5.32 8.70
C GLU A 250 2.59 -6.84 8.87
N ILE A 251 2.42 -7.59 7.78
CA ILE A 251 2.61 -9.04 7.77
C ILE A 251 4.03 -9.38 8.22
N LEU A 252 5.06 -8.80 7.60
CA LEU A 252 6.46 -9.07 7.95
C LEU A 252 6.75 -8.78 9.43
N ALA A 253 6.32 -7.62 9.94
CA ALA A 253 6.52 -7.24 11.34
C ALA A 253 5.81 -8.16 12.35
N ILE A 254 4.69 -8.77 11.96
CA ILE A 254 3.99 -9.77 12.78
C ILE A 254 4.77 -11.10 12.77
N LEU A 255 5.26 -11.52 11.61
CA LEU A 255 5.95 -12.80 11.46
C LEU A 255 7.34 -12.78 12.09
N GLU A 256 8.07 -11.66 12.04
CA GLU A 256 9.35 -11.48 12.76
C GLU A 256 9.18 -11.67 14.28
N LYS A 257 8.04 -11.26 14.84
CA LYS A 257 7.74 -11.42 16.27
C LYS A 257 7.38 -12.86 16.66
N ASP A 258 6.88 -13.67 15.73
CA ASP A 258 6.58 -15.09 15.96
C ASP A 258 7.84 -15.97 15.94
N GLU A 259 8.92 -15.49 15.31
CA GLU A 259 10.22 -16.17 15.28
C GLU A 259 11.12 -15.87 16.49
N SER A 260 10.75 -14.87 17.31
CA SER A 260 11.47 -14.43 18.52
C SER A 260 10.96 -15.10 19.80
#